data_AF-A0A2U3IE19-F1
#
_entry.id   AF-A0A2U3IE19-F1
#
_cell.length_a   1.000
_cell.length_b   1.000
_cell.length_c   1.000
_cell.angle_alpha   90.00
_cell.angle_beta   90.00
_cell.angle_gamma   90.00
#
_symmetry.space_group_name_H-M   'P 1'
#
loop_
_entity.id
_entity.type
_entity.pdbx_description
1 polymer ?
#
loop_
_entity_poly.entity_id
_entity_poly.type
_entity_poly.pdbx_seq_one_letter_code
_entity_poly.pdbx_strand_id
1 'polypeptide(L)'
;MPFYFSRRSEFAGLDRAARRDVRRIAWHFAQRHWTLHAPAFAWIVFVMLHTRYHVVPERRDYLLVTLAIFVLAVINIRLHMSRYLKPARAMFDVLGSAAARVITGR
;
A
#
# COMPACT_ATOMS: atom_id res chain seq x y z
N MET A 1 4.44 -7.17 -7.26
CA MET A 1 4.52 -7.89 -5.98
C MET A 1 3.40 -8.95 -5.89
N PRO A 2 3.67 -10.26 -6.09
CA PRO A 2 2.60 -11.23 -6.33
C PRO A 2 2.22 -12.18 -5.18
N PHE A 3 2.88 -12.22 -4.02
CA PHE A 3 2.82 -13.45 -3.20
C PHE A 3 1.70 -13.62 -2.16
N TYR A 4 0.84 -12.62 -1.86
CA TYR A 4 -0.22 -12.78 -0.84
C TYR A 4 -1.66 -12.53 -1.31
N PHE A 5 -1.85 -12.24 -2.60
CA PHE A 5 -3.18 -11.99 -3.17
C PHE A 5 -3.73 -13.19 -3.95
N SER A 6 -2.99 -14.28 -4.06
CA SER A 6 -3.36 -15.45 -4.90
C SER A 6 -4.57 -16.22 -4.36
N ARG A 7 -4.84 -16.16 -3.05
CA ARG A 7 -5.94 -16.88 -2.37
C ARG A 7 -7.05 -15.96 -1.84
N ARG A 8 -7.20 -14.78 -2.42
CA ARG A 8 -8.25 -13.85 -2.04
C ARG A 8 -9.49 -14.06 -2.88
N SER A 9 -10.64 -14.23 -2.23
CA SER A 9 -11.92 -14.50 -2.89
C SER A 9 -12.31 -13.36 -3.85
N GLU A 10 -11.84 -12.14 -3.57
CA GLU A 10 -12.02 -10.96 -4.41
C GLU A 10 -11.41 -11.13 -5.82
N PHE A 11 -10.47 -12.06 -6.01
CA PHE A 11 -9.87 -12.37 -7.32
C PHE A 11 -10.35 -13.69 -7.94
N ALA A 12 -11.26 -14.41 -7.28
CA ALA A 12 -11.83 -15.63 -7.81
C ALA A 12 -12.58 -15.35 -9.14
N GLY A 13 -12.43 -16.26 -10.10
CA GLY A 13 -13.05 -16.14 -11.43
C GLY A 13 -12.44 -15.08 -12.35
N LEU A 14 -11.47 -14.28 -11.89
CA LEU A 14 -10.83 -13.27 -12.75
C LEU A 14 -9.63 -13.81 -13.49
N ASP A 15 -9.51 -13.41 -14.75
CA ASP A 15 -8.31 -13.54 -15.54
C ASP A 15 -7.20 -12.58 -15.04
N ARG A 16 -6.01 -12.66 -15.65
CA ARG A 16 -4.84 -11.91 -15.17
C ARG A 16 -5.01 -10.39 -15.37
N ALA A 17 -5.71 -9.97 -16.43
CA ALA A 17 -5.96 -8.57 -16.75
C ALA A 17 -6.95 -7.96 -15.75
N ALA A 18 -8.10 -8.59 -15.52
CA ALA A 18 -9.09 -8.14 -14.55
C ALA A 18 -8.52 -8.07 -13.12
N ARG A 19 -7.68 -9.02 -12.71
CA ARG A 19 -6.98 -8.94 -11.41
C ARG A 19 -6.07 -7.71 -11.32
N ARG A 20 -5.47 -7.27 -12.42
CA ARG A 20 -4.65 -6.05 -12.45
C ARG A 20 -5.50 -4.81 -12.29
N ASP A 21 -6.66 -4.77 -12.94
CA ASP A 21 -7.60 -3.66 -12.89
C ASP A 21 -8.20 -3.49 -11.49
N VAL A 22 -8.70 -4.56 -10.88
CA VAL A 22 -9.18 -4.55 -9.49
C VAL A 22 -8.10 -4.06 -8.53
N ARG A 23 -6.84 -4.49 -8.72
CA ARG A 23 -5.72 -3.98 -7.91
C ARG A 23 -5.47 -2.49 -8.14
N ARG A 24 -5.53 -2.00 -9.37
CA ARG A 24 -5.34 -0.56 -9.64
C ARG A 24 -6.40 0.28 -8.96
N ILE A 25 -7.66 -0.14 -9.02
CA ILE A 25 -8.78 0.53 -8.36
C ILE A 25 -8.57 0.55 -6.84
N ALA A 26 -8.25 -0.61 -6.24
CA ALA A 26 -7.99 -0.69 -4.80
C ALA A 26 -6.80 0.17 -4.37
N TRP A 27 -5.74 0.22 -5.18
CA TRP A 27 -4.58 1.07 -4.92
C TRP A 27 -4.92 2.56 -4.96
N HIS A 28 -5.70 2.97 -5.96
CA HIS A 28 -6.16 4.35 -6.09
C HIS A 28 -6.92 4.82 -4.85
N PHE A 29 -7.81 3.98 -4.32
CA PHE A 29 -8.49 4.30 -3.06
C PHE A 29 -7.55 4.30 -1.86
N ALA A 30 -6.65 3.31 -1.77
CA ALA A 30 -5.68 3.24 -0.69
C ALA A 30 -4.79 4.50 -0.60
N GLN A 31 -4.37 5.05 -1.76
CA GLN A 31 -3.55 6.26 -1.85
C GLN A 31 -4.25 7.54 -1.38
N ARG A 32 -5.58 7.59 -1.40
CA ARG A 32 -6.31 8.79 -0.95
C ARG A 32 -6.28 9.00 0.56
N HIS A 33 -5.86 8.00 1.33
CA HIS A 33 -5.80 8.09 2.78
C HIS A 33 -4.42 8.49 3.27
N TRP A 34 -4.35 9.61 3.99
CA TRP A 34 -3.10 10.11 4.58
C TRP A 34 -2.36 9.08 5.45
N THR A 35 -3.09 8.23 6.17
CA THR A 35 -2.50 7.21 7.04
C THR A 35 -1.66 6.17 6.30
N LEU A 36 -1.83 6.03 4.97
CA LEU A 36 -0.94 5.23 4.14
C LEU A 36 0.52 5.74 4.24
N HIS A 37 0.68 7.06 4.37
CA HIS A 37 1.97 7.77 4.37
C HIS A 37 2.56 7.95 5.78
N ALA A 38 1.83 7.59 6.84
CA ALA A 38 2.30 7.77 8.22
C ALA A 38 3.68 7.14 8.51
N PRO A 39 4.02 5.93 8.01
CA PRO A 39 5.36 5.37 8.18
C PRO A 39 6.46 6.18 7.49
N ALA A 40 6.17 6.77 6.32
CA ALA A 40 7.12 7.63 5.62
C ALA A 40 7.37 8.92 6.39
N PHE A 41 6.31 9.52 6.95
CA PHE A 41 6.42 10.69 7.83
C PHE A 41 7.25 10.37 9.09
N ALA A 42 6.96 9.25 9.75
CA ALA A 42 7.73 8.80 10.91
C ALA A 42 9.21 8.59 10.59
N TRP A 43 9.52 8.03 9.41
CA TRP A 43 10.89 7.88 8.94
C TRP A 43 11.60 9.21 8.75
N ILE A 44 10.94 10.22 8.14
CA ILE A 44 11.51 11.56 7.96
C ILE A 44 11.86 12.18 9.31
N VAL A 45 10.93 12.13 10.28
CA VAL A 45 11.16 12.64 11.64
C VAL A 45 12.35 11.91 12.29
N PHE A 46 12.42 10.59 12.15
CA PHE A 46 13.53 9.78 12.69
C PHE A 46 14.88 10.17 12.08
N VAL A 47 14.94 10.36 10.76
CA VAL A 47 16.17 10.81 10.08
C VAL A 47 16.58 12.20 10.56
N MET A 48 15.64 13.12 10.78
CA MET A 48 15.95 14.44 11.35
C MET A 48 16.50 14.33 12.78
N LEU A 49 15.93 13.48 13.63
CA LEU A 49 16.44 13.22 14.98
C LEU A 49 17.87 12.65 14.98
N HIS A 50 18.16 11.73 14.06
CA HIS A 50 19.49 11.15 13.89
C HIS A 50 20.52 12.19 13.39
N THR A 51 20.17 12.95 12.34
CA THR A 51 21.13 13.79 11.61
C THR A 51 21.31 15.20 12.18
N ARG A 52 20.26 15.80 12.77
CA ARG A 52 20.27 17.18 13.27
C ARG A 52 20.42 17.29 14.77
N TYR A 53 19.85 16.34 15.51
CA TYR A 53 19.78 16.39 16.97
C TYR A 53 20.69 15.36 17.64
N HIS A 54 21.35 14.50 16.87
CA HIS A 54 22.27 13.46 17.35
C HIS A 54 21.69 12.54 18.45
N VAL A 55 20.36 12.38 18.48
CA VAL A 55 19.64 11.61 19.50
C VAL A 55 19.95 10.11 19.40
N VAL A 56 20.22 9.61 18.19
CA VAL A 56 20.58 8.21 17.94
C VAL A 56 21.97 8.19 17.32
N PRO A 57 23.06 8.26 18.09
CA PRO A 57 24.41 8.38 17.51
C PRO A 57 24.90 7.07 16.87
N GLU A 58 24.38 5.92 17.29
CA GLU A 58 24.84 4.62 16.82
C GLU A 58 24.25 4.23 15.46
N ARG A 59 25.13 3.89 14.50
CA ARG A 59 24.75 3.44 13.16
C ARG A 59 23.91 2.17 13.18
N ARG A 60 24.16 1.27 14.13
CA ARG A 60 23.43 0.02 14.28
C ARG A 60 21.97 0.27 14.62
N ASP A 61 21.71 1.10 15.62
CA ASP A 61 20.36 1.45 16.05
C ASP A 61 19.58 2.18 14.95
N TYR A 62 20.25 3.10 14.25
CA TYR A 62 19.67 3.75 13.07
C TYR A 62 19.18 2.75 12.02
N LEU A 63 20.00 1.75 11.69
CA LEU A 63 19.65 0.71 10.72
C LEU A 63 18.49 -0.16 11.21
N LEU A 64 18.50 -0.59 12.49
CA LEU A 64 17.46 -1.42 13.06
C LEU A 64 16.10 -0.70 13.08
N VAL A 65 16.08 0.56 13.52
CA VAL A 65 14.84 1.37 13.55
C VAL A 65 14.35 1.65 12.13
N THR A 66 15.24 1.98 11.20
CA THR A 66 14.88 2.16 9.79
C THR A 66 14.24 0.90 9.21
N LEU A 67 14.83 -0.27 9.49
CA LEU A 67 14.28 -1.55 9.07
C LEU A 67 12.89 -1.82 9.68
N ALA A 68 12.71 -1.53 10.97
CA ALA A 68 11.42 -1.68 11.63
C ALA A 68 10.35 -0.78 10.99
N ILE A 69 10.67 0.50 10.74
CA ILE A 69 9.75 1.43 10.05
C ILE A 69 9.43 0.94 8.64
N PHE A 70 10.41 0.41 7.91
CA PHE A 70 10.20 -0.15 6.59
C PHE A 70 9.22 -1.35 6.62
N VAL A 71 9.41 -2.28 7.55
CA VAL A 71 8.49 -3.42 7.73
C VAL A 71 7.08 -2.93 8.05
N LEU A 72 6.95 -1.97 8.97
CA LEU A 72 5.66 -1.35 9.29
C LEU A 72 5.03 -0.65 8.07
N ALA A 73 5.82 0.01 7.23
CA ALA A 73 5.36 0.63 5.99
C ALA A 73 4.77 -0.41 5.03
N VAL A 74 5.46 -1.52 4.83
CA VAL A 74 4.98 -2.62 3.97
C VAL A 74 3.68 -3.21 4.52
N ILE A 75 3.59 -3.43 5.84
CA ILE A 75 2.37 -3.93 6.48
C ILE A 75 1.23 -2.93 6.31
N ASN A 76 1.46 -1.65 6.59
CA ASN A 76 0.47 -0.58 6.48
C ASN A 76 -0.10 -0.49 5.06
N ILE A 77 0.77 -0.49 4.04
CA ILE A 77 0.38 -0.50 2.63
C ILE A 77 -0.48 -1.72 2.30
N ARG A 78 -0.09 -2.91 2.78
CA ARG A 78 -0.85 -4.15 2.54
C ARG A 78 -2.23 -4.10 3.20
N LEU A 79 -2.32 -3.63 4.43
CA LEU A 79 -3.58 -3.50 5.16
C LEU A 79 -4.51 -2.52 4.46
N HIS A 80 -4.01 -1.34 4.08
CA HIS A 80 -4.78 -0.37 3.32
C HIS A 80 -5.28 -0.98 2.01
N MET A 81 -4.39 -1.52 1.18
CA MET A 81 -4.76 -2.17 -0.08
C MET A 81 -5.83 -3.25 0.14
N SER A 82 -5.67 -4.09 1.17
CA SER A 82 -6.58 -5.18 1.46
C SER A 82 -7.99 -4.74 1.84
N ARG A 83 -8.12 -3.62 2.56
CA ARG A 83 -9.42 -3.05 2.95
C ARG A 83 -10.22 -2.59 1.73
N TYR A 84 -9.53 -2.13 0.69
CA TYR A 84 -10.17 -1.64 -0.54
C TYR A 84 -10.33 -2.70 -1.64
N LEU A 85 -9.89 -3.95 -1.45
CA LEU A 85 -10.05 -4.99 -2.47
C LEU A 85 -11.51 -5.38 -2.70
N LYS A 86 -12.29 -5.57 -1.63
CA LYS A 86 -13.71 -5.91 -1.73
C LYS A 86 -14.53 -4.82 -2.45
N PRO A 87 -14.44 -3.52 -2.08
CA PRO A 87 -15.16 -2.48 -2.81
C PRO A 87 -14.62 -2.30 -4.24
N ALA A 88 -13.31 -2.41 -4.47
CA ALA A 88 -12.74 -2.35 -5.83
C ALA A 88 -13.27 -3.48 -6.72
N ARG A 89 -13.44 -4.68 -6.17
CA ARG A 89 -14.03 -5.81 -6.89
C ARG A 89 -15.48 -5.54 -7.25
N ALA A 90 -16.28 -5.05 -6.30
CA ALA A 90 -17.68 -4.70 -6.55
C ALA A 90 -17.81 -3.64 -7.68
N MET A 91 -16.97 -2.60 -7.68
CA MET A 91 -16.96 -1.61 -8.76
C MET A 91 -16.57 -2.22 -10.11
N PHE A 92 -15.60 -3.13 -10.12
CA PHE A 92 -15.22 -3.85 -11.34
C PHE A 92 -16.34 -4.77 -11.85
N ASP A 93 -17.09 -5.44 -10.97
CA ASP A 93 -18.20 -6.30 -11.39
C ASP A 93 -19.36 -5.48 -11.99
N VAL A 94 -19.56 -4.23 -11.58
CA VAL A 94 -20.59 -3.33 -12.12
C VAL A 94 -20.16 -2.65 -13.43
N LEU A 95 -18.91 -2.17 -13.50
CA LEU A 95 -18.42 -1.32 -14.59
C LEU A 95 -17.47 -2.03 -15.57
N GLY A 96 -17.10 -3.28 -15.28
CA GLY A 96 -16.14 -4.07 -16.05
C GLY A 96 -14.75 -3.43 -16.11
N SER A 97 -14.02 -3.69 -17.21
CA SER A 97 -12.68 -3.15 -17.44
C SER A 97 -12.66 -1.63 -17.66
N ALA A 98 -13.80 -1.01 -17.97
CA ALA A 98 -13.91 0.45 -18.05
C ALA A 98 -13.77 1.11 -16.68
N ALA A 99 -14.10 0.40 -15.59
CA ALA A 99 -13.99 0.89 -14.22
C ALA A 99 -12.58 1.41 -13.90
N ALA A 100 -11.55 0.65 -14.28
CA ALA A 100 -10.17 1.03 -14.00
C ALA A 100 -9.79 2.33 -14.72
N ARG A 101 -10.18 2.48 -15.99
CA ARG A 101 -9.95 3.71 -16.76
C ARG A 101 -10.69 4.91 -16.19
N VAL A 102 -11.98 4.74 -15.88
CA VAL A 102 -12.82 5.84 -15.34
C VAL A 102 -12.34 6.28 -13.96
N ILE A 103 -11.99 5.34 -13.08
CA ILE A 103 -11.64 5.63 -11.68
C ILE A 103 -10.19 6.14 -11.56
N THR A 104 -9.26 5.52 -12.30
CA THR A 104 -7.82 5.83 -12.19
C THR A 104 -7.33 6.82 -13.23
N GLY A 105 -8.15 7.15 -14.24
CA GLY A 105 -7.79 8.04 -15.34
C GLY A 105 -6.74 7.46 -16.31
N ARG A 106 -6.48 6.14 -16.25
CA ARG A 106 -5.47 5.43 -17.05
C ARG A 106 -5.97 4.11 -17.61
#